data_AF-A0A6J4UYS4-F1
#
_entry.id   AF-A0A6J4UYS4-F1
#
_cell.length_a   1.000
_cell.length_b   1.000
_cell.length_c   1.000
_cell.angle_alpha   90.00
_cell.angle_beta   90.00
_cell.angle_gamma   90.00
#
_symmetry.space_group_name_H-M   'P 1'
#
loop_
_entity.id
_entity.type
_entity.pdbx_description
1 polymer ?
#
loop_
_entity_poly.entity_id
_entity_poly.type
_entity_poly.pdbx_seq_one_letter_code
_entity_poly.pdbx_strand_id
1 'polypeptide(L)'
;MPSKKRKGDETGQGHKGRGDARPKAGRSKLASTDENGALTVRVEQDRVKLPGGFSLHLPPLDPDLYINRELSWIDFNRRVLEEAAERSNPLLERVKFAAIVSDNFDGWFMIRLAGLKRKLAAGLTDPGPDGRTPTAQFAAVRRSVQSLLDEHAALIRDDLLPSLREHGITIVSWSDLGH
;
A
#
# COMPACT_ATOMS: atom_id res chain seq x y z
N MET A 1 -19.96 52.74 54.14
CA MET A 1 -20.86 52.42 55.28
C MET A 1 -21.74 53.65 55.50
N PRO A 2 -23.08 53.56 55.66
CA PRO A 2 -23.87 52.41 56.08
C PRO A 2 -25.01 51.99 55.11
N SER A 3 -25.53 50.80 55.40
CA SER A 3 -26.54 50.01 54.69
C SER A 3 -27.99 50.29 55.13
N LYS A 4 -28.99 49.99 54.26
CA LYS A 4 -30.21 49.20 54.55
C LYS A 4 -31.12 49.13 53.31
N LYS A 5 -31.28 47.93 52.71
CA LYS A 5 -32.46 47.01 52.80
C LYS A 5 -33.79 47.60 52.29
N ARG A 6 -34.36 46.95 51.27
CA ARG A 6 -35.79 46.57 51.19
C ARG A 6 -35.96 45.34 50.27
N LYS A 7 -37.02 44.59 50.55
CA LYS A 7 -37.33 43.19 50.22
C LYS A 7 -38.71 43.18 49.51
N GLY A 8 -38.99 42.18 48.68
CA GLY A 8 -40.29 41.89 48.03
C GLY A 8 -40.01 41.17 46.72
N ASP A 9 -40.06 39.84 46.58
CA ASP A 9 -41.09 38.80 46.80
C ASP A 9 -42.13 38.70 45.67
N GLU A 10 -42.55 37.45 45.40
CA GLU A 10 -43.63 36.97 44.50
C GLU A 10 -43.27 36.29 43.16
N THR A 11 -43.16 34.96 43.26
CA THR A 11 -43.96 33.90 42.58
C THR A 11 -44.42 34.04 41.12
N GLY A 12 -44.03 33.04 40.31
CA GLY A 12 -44.70 32.65 39.06
C GLY A 12 -44.39 31.20 38.70
N GLN A 13 -45.29 30.29 39.05
CA GLN A 13 -45.28 28.85 38.74
C GLN A 13 -46.04 28.63 37.42
N GLY A 14 -45.52 27.84 36.47
CA GLY A 14 -46.19 27.63 35.18
C GLY A 14 -45.62 26.52 34.27
N HIS A 15 -46.05 25.29 34.55
CA HIS A 15 -46.25 24.11 33.70
C HIS A 15 -45.42 23.70 32.45
N LYS A 16 -45.12 22.39 32.46
CA LYS A 16 -44.67 21.46 31.41
C LYS A 16 -45.32 21.64 30.02
N GLY A 17 -44.48 21.60 28.99
CA GLY A 17 -44.84 21.15 27.65
C GLY A 17 -43.68 20.32 27.06
N ARG A 18 -43.87 19.00 26.92
CA ARG A 18 -42.96 18.11 26.20
C ARG A 18 -43.12 18.38 24.71
N GLY A 19 -42.10 18.93 24.07
CA GLY A 19 -41.98 19.01 22.61
C GLY A 19 -40.83 18.12 22.15
N ASP A 20 -41.16 16.99 21.54
CA ASP A 20 -40.22 16.15 20.80
C ASP A 20 -39.68 16.93 19.60
N ALA A 21 -38.54 17.60 19.78
CA ALA A 21 -37.80 18.23 18.70
C ALA A 21 -36.84 17.19 18.09
N ARG A 22 -37.26 16.55 16.99
CA ARG A 22 -36.35 15.79 16.13
C ARG A 22 -35.23 16.74 15.65
N PRO A 23 -33.94 16.44 15.86
CA PRO A 23 -32.88 17.25 15.30
C PRO A 23 -32.87 17.02 13.77
N LYS A 24 -32.98 18.13 13.02
CA LYS A 24 -32.87 18.13 11.56
C LYS A 24 -31.49 17.59 11.17
N ALA A 25 -31.49 16.61 10.26
CA ALA A 25 -30.28 16.01 9.71
C ALA A 25 -29.37 17.09 9.11
N GLY A 26 -28.27 17.38 9.80
CA GLY A 26 -27.19 18.20 9.29
C GLY A 26 -26.50 17.46 8.16
N ARG A 27 -26.38 18.09 6.98
CA ARG A 27 -25.49 17.63 5.92
C ARG A 27 -24.09 17.44 6.51
N SER A 28 -23.60 16.21 6.58
CA SER A 28 -22.22 15.94 6.98
C SER A 28 -21.28 16.54 5.93
N LYS A 29 -20.43 17.48 6.36
CA LYS A 29 -19.41 18.08 5.52
C LYS A 29 -18.26 17.07 5.42
N LEU A 30 -18.10 16.46 4.24
CA LEU A 30 -17.18 15.34 3.97
C LEU A 30 -15.70 15.77 3.80
N ALA A 31 -15.36 17.02 4.10
CA ALA A 31 -13.98 17.54 4.07
C ALA A 31 -13.85 18.76 4.99
N SER A 32 -12.80 18.79 5.81
CA SER A 32 -12.35 19.99 6.53
C SER A 32 -10.89 20.27 6.23
N THR A 33 -10.53 21.54 6.10
CA THR A 33 -9.14 22.00 6.04
C THR A 33 -8.62 22.23 7.44
N ASP A 34 -7.37 21.82 7.71
CA ASP A 34 -6.68 22.20 8.94
C ASP A 34 -6.23 23.68 8.91
N GLU A 35 -5.58 24.15 9.97
CA GLU A 35 -5.08 25.52 10.10
C GLU A 35 -4.02 25.90 9.04
N ASN A 36 -3.48 24.91 8.33
CA ASN A 36 -2.50 25.08 7.25
C ASN A 36 -3.12 24.86 5.86
N GLY A 37 -4.44 24.70 5.77
CA GLY A 37 -5.15 24.52 4.50
C GLY A 37 -5.00 23.11 3.89
N ALA A 38 -4.50 22.12 4.63
CA ALA A 38 -4.44 20.74 4.17
C ALA A 38 -5.82 20.08 4.29
N LEU A 39 -6.25 19.40 3.22
CA LEU A 39 -7.53 18.70 3.17
C LEU A 39 -7.48 17.45 4.07
N THR A 40 -8.11 17.51 5.23
CA THR A 40 -8.24 16.35 6.12
C THR A 40 -9.50 15.56 5.75
N VAL A 41 -9.30 14.33 5.27
CA VAL A 41 -10.37 13.37 5.02
C VAL A 41 -10.45 12.46 6.25
N ARG A 42 -11.51 12.59 7.05
CA ARG A 42 -11.82 11.56 8.04
C ARG A 42 -12.55 10.42 7.35
N VAL A 43 -11.87 9.31 7.21
CA VAL A 43 -12.45 8.06 6.72
C VAL A 43 -13.24 7.41 7.86
N GLU A 44 -14.57 7.55 7.87
CA GLU A 44 -15.42 6.68 8.70
C GLU A 44 -15.63 5.35 7.95
N GLN A 45 -14.72 4.39 8.15
CA GLN A 45 -14.63 3.14 7.38
C GLN A 45 -15.46 1.98 7.96
N ASP A 46 -15.99 2.13 9.17
CA ASP A 46 -16.40 0.97 9.97
C ASP A 46 -17.88 0.58 9.85
N ARG A 47 -18.64 1.18 8.91
CA ARG A 47 -20.07 0.91 8.78
C ARG A 47 -20.56 0.77 7.34
N VAL A 48 -21.07 -0.41 7.00
CA VAL A 48 -21.72 -0.68 5.71
C VAL A 48 -23.24 -0.63 5.90
N LYS A 49 -23.93 0.20 5.12
CA LYS A 49 -25.40 0.22 5.07
C LYS A 49 -25.89 -0.78 4.03
N LEU A 50 -26.74 -1.70 4.45
CA LEU A 50 -27.34 -2.72 3.59
C LEU A 50 -28.81 -2.38 3.27
N PRO A 51 -29.37 -2.88 2.16
CA PRO A 51 -30.80 -2.77 1.87
C PRO A 51 -31.65 -3.29 3.04
N GLY A 52 -32.78 -2.65 3.32
CA GLY A 52 -33.66 -3.04 4.44
C GLY A 52 -33.31 -2.42 5.80
N GLY A 53 -32.38 -1.46 5.85
CA GLY A 53 -32.09 -0.69 7.08
C GLY A 53 -31.05 -1.33 8.01
N PHE A 54 -30.44 -2.44 7.60
CA PHE A 54 -29.36 -3.08 8.36
C PHE A 54 -28.07 -2.27 8.26
N SER A 55 -27.29 -2.31 9.34
CA SER A 55 -25.95 -1.75 9.39
C SER A 55 -24.99 -2.81 9.89
N LEU A 56 -23.95 -3.08 9.12
CA LEU A 56 -22.85 -3.93 9.55
C LEU A 56 -21.74 -3.04 10.12
N HIS A 57 -21.31 -3.32 11.35
CA HIS A 57 -20.09 -2.74 11.90
C HIS A 57 -18.92 -3.64 11.48
N LEU A 58 -17.94 -3.08 10.78
CA LEU A 58 -16.73 -3.80 10.41
C LEU A 58 -15.74 -3.73 11.58
N PRO A 59 -15.10 -4.85 11.96
CA PRO A 59 -14.00 -4.77 12.92
C PRO A 59 -12.84 -3.96 12.31
N PRO A 60 -12.02 -3.29 13.14
CA PRO A 60 -10.81 -2.64 12.66
C PRO A 60 -9.91 -3.66 11.96
N LEU A 61 -9.18 -3.21 10.93
CA LEU A 61 -8.21 -4.05 10.25
C LEU A 61 -7.08 -4.42 11.22
N ASP A 62 -6.78 -5.71 11.30
CA ASP A 62 -5.60 -6.21 12.00
C ASP A 62 -4.45 -6.32 11.00
N PRO A 63 -3.39 -5.48 11.10
CA PRO A 63 -2.28 -5.48 10.15
C PRO A 63 -1.58 -6.83 10.01
N ASP A 64 -1.57 -7.65 11.07
CA ASP A 64 -0.87 -8.94 11.09
C ASP A 64 -1.57 -9.99 10.22
N LEU A 65 -2.83 -9.75 9.84
CA LEU A 65 -3.59 -10.63 8.94
C LEU A 65 -3.38 -10.31 7.45
N TYR A 66 -2.60 -9.27 7.12
CA TYR A 66 -2.38 -8.83 5.75
C TYR A 66 -0.91 -8.94 5.33
N ILE A 67 -0.70 -9.53 4.15
CA ILE A 67 0.61 -9.53 3.50
C ILE A 67 0.65 -8.38 2.49
N ASN A 68 1.77 -7.67 2.45
CA ASN A 68 1.94 -6.58 1.48
C ASN A 68 1.94 -7.13 0.05
N ARG A 69 0.97 -6.69 -0.74
CA ARG A 69 0.81 -7.13 -2.14
C ARG A 69 2.08 -6.99 -2.98
N GLU A 70 2.84 -5.90 -2.82
CA GLU A 70 4.03 -5.68 -3.64
C GLU A 70 5.18 -6.59 -3.20
N LEU A 71 5.32 -6.84 -1.90
CA LEU A 71 6.32 -7.80 -1.41
C LEU A 71 5.95 -9.23 -1.83
N SER A 72 4.68 -9.63 -1.73
CA SER A 72 4.21 -10.93 -2.21
C SER A 72 4.48 -11.13 -3.71
N TRP A 73 4.36 -10.07 -4.51
CA TRP A 73 4.66 -10.13 -5.94
C TRP A 73 6.16 -10.31 -6.21
N ILE A 74 7.02 -9.67 -5.42
CA ILE A 74 8.47 -9.86 -5.50
C ILE A 74 8.84 -11.28 -5.08
N ASP A 75 8.25 -11.80 -3.99
CA ASP A 75 8.48 -13.17 -3.53
C ASP A 75 8.00 -14.21 -4.54
N PHE A 76 6.91 -13.94 -5.26
CA PHE A 76 6.50 -14.75 -6.40
C PHE A 76 7.58 -14.79 -7.49
N ASN A 77 8.16 -13.64 -7.86
CA ASN A 77 9.25 -13.63 -8.85
C ASN A 77 10.51 -14.31 -8.34
N ARG A 78 10.76 -14.32 -7.02
CA ARG A 78 11.84 -15.13 -6.44
C ARG A 78 11.61 -16.62 -6.72
N ARG A 79 10.37 -17.12 -6.61
CA ARG A 79 10.04 -18.51 -6.99
C ARG A 79 10.27 -18.78 -8.48
N VAL A 80 9.98 -17.82 -9.36
CA VAL A 80 10.32 -17.95 -10.79
C VAL A 80 11.83 -17.99 -11.00
N LEU A 81 12.60 -17.23 -10.22
CA LEU A 81 14.07 -17.27 -10.26
C LEU A 81 14.62 -18.61 -9.73
N GLU A 82 13.98 -19.21 -8.73
CA GLU A 82 14.34 -20.55 -8.24
C GLU A 82 14.24 -21.61 -9.35
N GLU A 83 13.24 -21.54 -10.24
CA GLU A 83 13.14 -22.43 -11.41
C GLU A 83 14.28 -22.24 -12.43
N ALA A 84 14.84 -21.03 -12.52
CA ALA A 84 16.03 -20.78 -13.33
C ALA A 84 17.30 -21.33 -12.66
N ALA A 85 17.34 -21.34 -11.33
CA ALA A 85 18.46 -21.88 -10.55
C ALA A 85 18.45 -23.41 -10.46
N GLU A 86 17.29 -24.05 -10.62
CA GLU A 86 17.14 -25.50 -10.53
C GLU A 86 17.88 -26.22 -11.66
N ARG A 87 18.91 -27.01 -11.30
CA ARG A 87 19.77 -27.71 -12.26
C ARG A 87 19.12 -28.96 -12.85
N SER A 88 18.05 -29.48 -12.27
CA SER A 88 17.26 -30.56 -12.89
C SER A 88 16.48 -30.08 -14.12
N ASN A 89 16.25 -28.77 -14.26
CA ASN A 89 15.58 -28.19 -15.42
C ASN A 89 16.55 -28.12 -16.62
N PRO A 90 16.09 -28.38 -17.86
CA PRO A 90 16.91 -28.20 -19.06
C PRO A 90 17.48 -26.77 -19.16
N LEU A 91 18.74 -26.64 -19.60
CA LEU A 91 19.46 -25.37 -19.61
C LEU A 91 18.69 -24.22 -20.29
N LEU A 92 18.07 -24.48 -21.44
CA LEU A 92 17.31 -23.44 -22.15
C LEU A 92 16.01 -23.05 -21.44
N GLU A 93 15.37 -23.98 -20.72
CA GLU A 93 14.21 -23.64 -19.88
C GLU A 93 14.64 -22.76 -18.69
N ARG A 94 15.80 -23.04 -18.10
CA ARG A 94 16.39 -22.18 -17.05
C ARG A 94 16.67 -20.76 -17.54
N VAL A 95 17.24 -20.63 -18.74
CA VAL A 95 17.47 -19.33 -19.39
C VAL A 95 16.14 -18.60 -19.64
N LYS A 96 15.11 -19.34 -20.08
CA LYS A 96 13.77 -18.80 -20.28
C LYS A 96 13.14 -18.29 -18.99
N PHE A 97 13.26 -19.03 -17.88
CA PHE A 97 12.80 -18.54 -16.57
C PHE A 97 13.53 -17.27 -16.14
N ALA A 98 14.85 -17.18 -16.32
CA ALA A 98 15.60 -15.96 -16.05
C ALA A 98 15.12 -14.77 -16.92
N ALA A 99 14.75 -15.01 -18.17
CA ALA A 99 14.16 -13.99 -19.05
C ALA A 99 12.76 -13.57 -18.57
N ILE A 100 11.91 -14.52 -18.17
CA ILE A 100 10.57 -14.26 -17.62
C ILE A 100 10.64 -13.37 -16.38
N VAL A 101 11.61 -13.59 -15.48
CA VAL A 101 11.81 -12.71 -14.32
C VAL A 101 12.04 -11.27 -14.77
N SER A 102 12.89 -11.06 -15.79
CA SER A 102 13.19 -9.72 -16.30
C SER A 102 11.96 -9.03 -16.90
N ASP A 103 11.21 -9.75 -17.74
CA ASP A 103 9.99 -9.23 -18.40
C ASP A 103 8.89 -8.87 -17.38
N ASN A 104 8.69 -9.74 -16.38
CA ASN A 104 7.77 -9.47 -15.28
C ASN A 104 8.14 -8.18 -14.54
N PHE A 105 9.43 -7.96 -14.29
CA PHE A 105 9.91 -6.78 -13.59
C PHE A 105 9.66 -5.51 -14.37
N ASP A 106 9.94 -5.48 -15.68
CA ASP A 106 9.72 -4.30 -16.51
C ASP A 106 8.26 -3.83 -16.46
N GLY A 107 7.31 -4.76 -16.65
CA GLY A 107 5.88 -4.45 -16.55
C GLY A 107 5.47 -3.97 -15.15
N TRP A 108 6.00 -4.59 -14.10
CA TRP A 108 5.69 -4.22 -12.72
C TRP A 108 6.29 -2.86 -12.33
N PHE A 109 7.52 -2.54 -12.73
CA PHE A 109 8.17 -1.26 -12.44
C PHE A 109 7.40 -0.09 -13.04
N MET A 110 7.00 -0.21 -14.32
CA MET A 110 6.29 0.84 -15.04
C MET A 110 4.95 1.20 -14.38
N ILE A 111 4.24 0.22 -13.80
CA ILE A 111 2.90 0.43 -13.26
C ILE A 111 2.95 0.61 -11.74
N ARG A 112 3.48 -0.38 -11.02
CA ARG A 112 3.36 -0.51 -9.56
C ARG A 112 4.34 0.37 -8.83
N LEU A 113 5.63 0.34 -9.18
CA LEU A 113 6.61 1.22 -8.54
C LEU A 113 6.33 2.69 -8.85
N ALA A 114 5.93 3.00 -10.09
CA ALA A 114 5.50 4.35 -10.46
C ALA A 114 4.31 4.82 -9.61
N GLY A 115 3.32 3.97 -9.38
CA GLY A 115 2.20 4.25 -8.47
C GLY A 115 2.64 4.54 -7.04
N LEU A 116 3.56 3.75 -6.50
CA LEU A 116 4.10 3.97 -5.16
C LEU A 116 4.91 5.27 -5.07
N LYS A 117 5.73 5.58 -6.08
CA LYS A 117 6.47 6.85 -6.17
C LYS A 117 5.53 8.06 -6.22
N ARG A 118 4.40 7.97 -6.93
CA ARG A 118 3.38 9.04 -6.94
C ARG A 118 2.78 9.28 -5.56
N LYS A 119 2.51 8.21 -4.79
CA LYS A 119 2.01 8.35 -3.40
C LYS A 119 3.03 9.07 -2.51
N LEU A 120 4.32 8.73 -2.65
CA LEU A 120 5.40 9.39 -1.92
C LEU A 120 5.52 10.88 -2.31
N ALA A 121 5.48 11.18 -3.60
CA ALA A 121 5.56 12.55 -4.09
C ALA A 121 4.36 13.42 -3.63
N ALA A 122 3.20 12.80 -3.46
CA ALA A 122 2.01 13.45 -2.90
C ALA A 122 2.05 13.61 -1.36
N GLY A 123 3.10 13.12 -0.69
CA GLY A 123 3.24 13.22 0.77
C GLY A 123 2.25 12.36 1.55
N LEU A 124 1.67 11.32 0.94
CA LEU A 124 0.73 10.44 1.63
C LEU A 124 1.44 9.63 2.71
N THR A 125 0.89 9.64 3.92
CA THR A 125 1.43 8.94 5.08
C THR A 125 0.55 7.81 5.59
N ASP A 126 -0.72 7.76 5.17
CA ASP A 126 -1.67 6.76 5.64
C ASP A 126 -1.17 5.34 5.38
N PRO A 127 -1.11 4.47 6.41
CA PRO A 127 -0.66 3.11 6.25
C PRO A 127 -1.63 2.29 5.41
N GLY A 128 -1.07 1.32 4.67
CA GLY A 128 -1.87 0.29 4.01
C GLY A 128 -2.51 -0.71 4.99
N PRO A 129 -3.28 -1.68 4.49
CA PRO A 129 -3.90 -2.73 5.31
C PRO A 129 -2.89 -3.55 6.12
N ASP A 130 -1.65 -3.65 5.67
CA ASP A 130 -0.53 -4.32 6.32
C ASP A 130 0.23 -3.42 7.31
N GLY A 131 -0.31 -2.25 7.65
CA GLY A 131 0.26 -1.30 8.61
C GLY A 131 1.47 -0.49 8.11
N ARG A 132 1.94 -0.71 6.87
CA ARG A 132 3.10 0.00 6.32
C ARG A 132 2.70 1.34 5.72
N THR A 133 3.39 2.41 6.12
CA THR A 133 3.32 3.71 5.42
C THR A 133 3.92 3.59 4.01
N PRO A 134 3.57 4.49 3.06
CA PRO A 134 4.16 4.47 1.72
C PRO A 134 5.70 4.50 1.73
N THR A 135 6.30 5.27 2.64
CA THR A 135 7.76 5.34 2.81
C THR A 135 8.35 4.01 3.30
N ALA A 136 7.73 3.40 4.31
CA ALA A 136 8.16 2.10 4.83
C ALA A 136 8.02 1.00 3.76
N GLN A 137 6.91 1.00 3.02
CA GLN A 137 6.66 0.08 1.92
C GLN A 137 7.71 0.25 0.81
N PHE A 138 8.00 1.48 0.38
CA PHE A 138 9.00 1.75 -0.65
C PHE A 138 10.40 1.28 -0.24
N ALA A 139 10.80 1.54 1.01
CA ALA A 139 12.08 1.07 1.52
C ALA A 139 12.17 -0.47 1.54
N ALA A 140 11.09 -1.15 1.94
CA ALA A 140 11.02 -2.61 1.94
C ALA A 140 11.09 -3.18 0.51
N VAL A 141 10.27 -2.64 -0.40
CA VAL A 141 10.27 -2.99 -1.82
C VAL A 141 11.66 -2.82 -2.43
N ARG A 142 12.31 -1.66 -2.22
CA ARG A 142 13.66 -1.41 -2.76
C ARG A 142 14.66 -2.46 -2.31
N ARG A 143 14.65 -2.84 -1.03
CA ARG A 143 15.57 -3.87 -0.50
C ARG A 143 15.30 -5.24 -1.14
N SER A 144 14.04 -5.67 -1.18
CA SER A 144 13.69 -6.98 -1.75
C SER A 144 13.99 -7.07 -3.24
N VAL A 145 13.72 -6.00 -3.99
CA VAL A 145 14.05 -5.91 -5.42
C VAL A 145 15.56 -5.99 -5.64
N GLN A 146 16.35 -5.22 -4.88
CA GLN A 146 17.81 -5.23 -5.04
C GLN A 146 18.38 -6.64 -4.80
N SER A 147 17.97 -7.30 -3.70
CA SER A 147 18.38 -8.69 -3.42
C SER A 147 18.08 -9.62 -4.59
N LEU A 148 16.85 -9.58 -5.11
CA LEU A 148 16.45 -10.46 -6.21
C LEU A 148 17.24 -10.17 -7.49
N LEU A 149 17.46 -8.90 -7.84
CA LEU A 149 18.23 -8.54 -9.04
C LEU A 149 19.71 -8.92 -8.90
N ASP A 150 20.28 -8.83 -7.70
CA ASP A 150 21.65 -9.28 -7.43
C ASP A 150 21.76 -10.81 -7.59
N GLU A 151 20.80 -11.56 -7.06
CA GLU A 151 20.68 -13.03 -7.23
C GLU A 151 20.52 -13.41 -8.71
N HIS A 152 19.66 -12.70 -9.44
CA HIS A 152 19.41 -12.91 -10.87
C HIS A 152 20.65 -12.64 -11.72
N ALA A 153 21.34 -11.52 -11.47
CA ALA A 153 22.57 -11.18 -12.18
C ALA A 153 23.69 -12.18 -11.89
N ALA A 154 23.81 -12.65 -10.65
CA ALA A 154 24.77 -13.68 -10.29
C ALA A 154 24.47 -15.01 -10.99
N LEU A 155 23.21 -15.47 -10.98
CA LEU A 155 22.80 -16.68 -11.67
C LEU A 155 23.13 -16.63 -13.18
N ILE A 156 22.84 -15.51 -13.83
CA ILE A 156 23.14 -15.35 -15.26
C ILE A 156 24.65 -15.40 -15.51
N ARG A 157 25.41 -14.57 -14.78
CA ARG A 157 26.84 -14.39 -15.00
C ARG A 157 27.66 -15.62 -14.62
N ASP A 158 27.36 -16.21 -13.47
CA ASP A 158 28.23 -17.20 -12.83
C ASP A 158 27.79 -18.64 -13.14
N ASP A 159 26.59 -18.86 -13.71
CA ASP A 159 26.08 -20.20 -14.01
C ASP A 159 25.53 -20.33 -15.44
N LEU A 160 24.51 -19.54 -15.82
CA LEU A 160 23.83 -19.74 -17.11
C LEU A 160 24.74 -19.44 -18.31
N LEU A 161 25.46 -18.31 -18.31
CA LEU A 161 26.37 -17.95 -19.40
C LEU A 161 27.53 -18.95 -19.54
N PRO A 162 28.24 -19.36 -18.47
CA PRO A 162 29.22 -20.45 -18.56
C PRO A 162 28.63 -21.75 -19.09
N SER A 163 27.47 -22.20 -18.56
CA SER A 163 26.82 -23.43 -18.99
C SER A 163 26.45 -23.42 -20.47
N LEU A 164 25.99 -22.28 -21.00
CA LEU A 164 25.70 -22.11 -22.42
C LEU A 164 26.97 -22.25 -23.26
N ARG A 165 28.08 -21.65 -22.82
CA ARG A 165 29.37 -21.73 -23.53
C ARG A 165 29.88 -23.17 -23.62
N GLU A 166 29.74 -23.95 -22.56
CA GLU A 166 30.09 -25.38 -22.56
C GLU A 166 29.30 -26.18 -23.60
N HIS A 167 28.08 -25.74 -23.92
CA HIS A 167 27.23 -26.33 -24.96
C HIS A 167 27.39 -25.64 -26.33
N GLY A 168 28.44 -24.83 -26.51
CA GLY A 168 28.76 -24.15 -27.76
C GLY A 168 27.91 -22.91 -28.06
N ILE A 169 27.12 -22.43 -27.10
CA ILE A 169 26.28 -21.23 -27.23
C ILE A 169 26.98 -20.07 -26.51
N THR A 170 27.50 -19.10 -27.26
CA THR A 170 28.18 -17.93 -26.69
C THR A 170 27.43 -16.65 -27.03
N ILE A 171 27.09 -15.86 -26.01
CA ILE A 171 26.60 -14.49 -26.18
C ILE A 171 27.82 -13.58 -26.15
N VAL A 172 28.02 -12.82 -27.24
CA VAL A 172 29.15 -11.91 -27.43
C VAL A 172 28.65 -10.47 -27.56
N SER A 173 29.50 -9.52 -27.18
CA SER A 173 29.23 -8.10 -27.37
C SER A 173 29.63 -7.66 -28.78
N TRP A 174 29.15 -6.49 -29.21
CA TRP A 174 29.52 -5.92 -30.52
C TRP A 174 31.04 -5.80 -30.70
N SER A 175 31.77 -5.43 -29.65
CA SER A 175 33.23 -5.32 -29.68
C SER A 175 33.96 -6.63 -29.93
N ASP A 176 33.32 -7.77 -29.67
CA ASP A 176 33.92 -9.10 -29.87
C ASP A 176 33.76 -9.61 -31.32
N LEU A 177 32.99 -8.90 -32.15
CA LEU A 177 32.66 -9.33 -33.52
C LEU A 177 33.73 -9.02 -34.57
N GLY A 178 34.89 -8.46 -34.19
CA GLY A 178 36.03 -8.23 -35.08
C GLY A 178 35.70 -7.30 -36.26
N HIS A 179 35.96 -6.00 -36.08
CA HIS A 179 36.17 -5.07 -37.19
C HIS A 179 37.65 -4.82 -37.40
#